data_AF-A0A941SYH4-F1
#
_entry.id   AF-A0A941SYH4-F1
#
_cell.length_a   1.000
_cell.length_b   1.000
_cell.length_c   1.000
_cell.angle_alpha   90.00
_cell.angle_beta   90.00
_cell.angle_gamma   90.00
#
_symmetry.space_group_name_H-M   'P 1'
#
loop_
_entity.id
_entity.type
_entity.pdbx_description
1 polymer ?
#
loop_
_entity_poly.entity_id
_entity_poly.type
_entity_poly.pdbx_seq_one_letter_code
_entity_poly.pdbx_strand_id
1 'polypeptide(L)'
;RRVHVASGRTYHVKFNPPKTAGKDDVTGEDLIQRDDDKEETVRKRLEVYQSQTRPLVDYYSRWAATGDANAPRYRKIDGTGSVDQITARALAALS
;
A
#
# COMPACT_ATOMS: atom_id res chain seq x y z
N ARG A 1 7.61 8.68 3.60
CA ARG A 1 6.64 9.81 3.77
C ARG A 1 7.26 10.86 4.68
N ARG A 2 6.60 12.01 4.82
CA ARG A 2 6.94 13.07 5.80
C ARG A 2 5.69 13.43 6.59
N VAL A 3 5.83 13.76 7.87
CA VAL A 3 4.72 14.13 8.74
C VAL A 3 5.08 15.35 9.57
N HIS A 4 4.12 16.26 9.71
CA HIS A 4 4.19 17.33 10.70
C HIS A 4 3.60 16.81 12.02
N VAL A 5 4.45 16.63 13.04
CA VAL A 5 4.07 15.92 14.28
C VAL A 5 2.89 16.58 15.00
N ALA A 6 2.88 17.91 15.11
CA ALA A 6 1.87 18.62 15.89
C ALA A 6 0.47 18.56 15.26
N SER A 7 0.38 18.40 13.94
CA SER A 7 -0.91 18.45 13.20
C SER A 7 -1.33 17.14 12.54
N GLY A 8 -0.41 16.20 12.39
CA GLY A 8 -0.63 14.97 11.62
C GLY A 8 -0.67 15.15 10.10
N ARG A 9 -0.49 16.37 9.56
CA ARG A 9 -0.41 16.60 8.10
C ARG A 9 0.71 15.75 7.49
N THR A 10 0.45 15.15 6.34
CA THR A 10 1.42 14.27 5.68
C THR A 10 1.76 14.71 4.28
N TYR A 11 3.04 14.55 3.93
CA TYR A 11 3.59 14.91 2.64
C TYR A 11 4.35 13.72 2.04
N HIS A 12 4.54 13.76 0.73
CA HIS A 12 5.34 12.79 0.01
C HIS A 12 6.31 13.52 -0.93
N VAL A 13 7.61 13.25 -0.79
CA VAL A 13 8.69 13.93 -1.52
C VAL A 13 8.48 14.02 -3.05
N LYS A 14 7.83 13.01 -3.65
CA LYS A 14 7.46 12.97 -5.08
C LYS A 14 5.98 13.31 -5.39
N PHE A 15 5.03 12.59 -4.77
CA PHE A 15 3.62 12.64 -5.16
C PHE A 15 2.79 13.73 -4.48
N ASN A 16 3.28 14.30 -3.37
CA ASN A 16 2.62 15.39 -2.64
C ASN A 16 3.70 16.21 -1.89
N PRO A 17 4.64 16.85 -2.60
CA PRO A 17 5.76 17.53 -1.97
C PRO A 17 5.27 18.77 -1.19
N PRO A 18 5.90 19.11 -0.06
CA PRO A 18 5.67 20.41 0.56
C PRO A 18 6.18 21.53 -0.37
N LYS A 19 5.65 22.75 -0.21
CA LYS A 19 6.12 23.95 -0.91
C LYS A 19 7.59 24.23 -0.62
N THR A 20 8.00 24.03 0.62
CA THR A 20 9.41 24.16 1.05
C THR A 20 9.90 22.82 1.57
N ALA A 21 11.02 22.33 1.02
CA ALA A 21 11.58 21.04 1.39
C ALA A 21 11.80 20.93 2.90
N GLY A 22 11.20 19.90 3.51
CA GLY A 22 11.34 19.63 4.94
C GLY A 22 10.48 20.50 5.86
N LYS A 23 9.65 21.41 5.31
CA LYS A 23 8.80 22.30 6.11
C LYS A 23 7.32 22.05 5.87
N ASP A 24 6.52 22.23 6.92
CA ASP A 24 5.07 22.21 6.81
C ASP A 24 4.55 23.48 6.12
N ASP A 25 3.61 23.32 5.19
CA ASP A 25 3.12 24.43 4.36
C ASP A 25 2.25 25.44 5.12
N VAL A 26 1.79 25.10 6.32
CA VAL A 26 0.91 25.96 7.15
C VAL A 26 1.70 26.64 8.26
N THR A 27 2.52 25.88 9.00
CA THR A 27 3.23 26.41 10.17
C THR A 27 4.68 26.77 9.90
N GLY A 28 5.29 26.24 8.83
CA GLY A 28 6.72 26.39 8.57
C GLY A 28 7.62 25.56 9.50
N GLU A 29 7.04 24.73 10.35
CA GLU A 29 7.76 23.82 11.25
C GLU A 29 8.35 22.63 10.50
N ASP A 30 9.31 21.95 11.12
CA ASP A 30 10.00 20.83 10.51
C ASP A 30 9.11 19.59 10.34
N LEU A 31 9.21 18.98 9.16
CA LEU A 31 8.63 17.68 8.88
C LEU A 31 9.62 16.57 9.22
N ILE A 32 9.13 15.51 9.83
CA ILE A 32 9.95 14.33 10.13
C ILE A 32 9.58 13.15 9.21
N GLN A 33 10.53 12.24 9.02
CA GLN A 33 10.22 10.89 8.56
C GLN A 33 10.08 10.00 9.79
N ARG A 34 8.95 9.32 9.93
CA ARG A 34 8.75 8.36 11.02
C ARG A 34 9.70 7.19 10.84
N ASP A 35 10.11 6.57 11.95
CA ASP A 35 11.02 5.42 11.92
C ASP A 35 10.46 4.27 11.07
N ASP A 36 9.15 4.07 11.11
CA ASP A 36 8.49 2.99 10.38
C ASP A 36 8.35 3.24 8.87
N ASP A 37 8.61 4.48 8.44
CA ASP A 37 8.69 4.89 7.03
C ASP A 37 10.14 4.83 6.50
N LYS A 38 11.14 4.41 7.29
CA LYS A 38 12.53 4.22 6.83
C LYS A 38 12.63 3.04 5.87
N GLU A 39 13.53 3.15 4.89
CA GLU A 39 13.65 2.15 3.83
C GLU A 39 13.94 0.74 4.37
N GLU A 40 14.86 0.61 5.32
CA GLU A 40 15.17 -0.66 5.96
C GLU A 40 13.94 -1.30 6.59
N THR A 41 13.16 -0.52 7.34
CA THR A 41 11.93 -0.99 7.99
C THR A 41 10.87 -1.39 6.97
N VAL A 42 10.72 -0.61 5.89
CA VAL A 42 9.82 -0.95 4.78
C VAL A 42 10.23 -2.25 4.10
N ARG A 43 11.52 -2.41 3.78
CA ARG A 43 12.06 -3.65 3.20
C ARG A 43 11.81 -4.84 4.11
N LYS A 44 12.04 -4.70 5.42
CA LYS A 44 11.79 -5.77 6.38
C LYS A 44 10.31 -6.15 6.45
N ARG A 45 9.41 -5.17 6.45
CA ARG A 45 7.95 -5.43 6.40
C ARG A 45 7.55 -6.16 5.12
N LEU A 46 8.13 -5.80 3.98
CA LEU A 46 7.89 -6.50 2.71
C LEU A 46 8.40 -7.95 2.75
N GLU A 47 9.58 -8.20 3.33
CA GLU A 47 10.11 -9.56 3.52
C GLU A 47 9.19 -10.41 4.43
N VAL A 48 8.72 -9.85 5.53
CA VAL A 48 7.75 -10.51 6.42
C VAL A 48 6.44 -10.81 5.69
N TYR A 49 5.92 -9.86 4.91
CA TYR A 49 4.74 -10.11 4.06
C TYR A 49 4.97 -11.26 3.07
N GLN A 50 6.12 -11.31 2.39
CA GLN A 50 6.44 -12.40 1.45
C GLN A 50 6.59 -13.77 2.15
N SER A 51 7.13 -13.80 3.37
CA SER A 51 7.33 -15.06 4.10
C SER A 51 6.07 -15.57 4.81
N GLN A 52 5.21 -14.66 5.28
CA GLN A 52 4.07 -15.04 6.13
C GLN A 52 2.71 -14.88 5.44
N THR A 53 2.52 -13.82 4.65
CA THR A 53 1.22 -13.54 4.00
C THR A 53 1.11 -14.17 2.62
N ARG A 54 2.20 -14.19 1.83
CA ARG A 54 2.19 -14.78 0.48
C ARG A 54 1.80 -16.26 0.45
N PRO A 55 2.21 -17.14 1.39
CA PRO A 55 1.77 -18.53 1.40
C PRO A 55 0.25 -18.70 1.47
N LEU A 56 -0.45 -17.79 2.18
CA LEU A 56 -1.91 -17.83 2.29
C LEU A 56 -2.58 -17.46 0.96
N VAL A 57 -2.04 -16.46 0.26
CA VAL A 57 -2.49 -16.08 -1.09
C VAL A 57 -2.28 -17.24 -2.06
N ASP A 58 -1.10 -17.87 -2.01
CA ASP A 58 -0.77 -19.01 -2.87
C ASP A 58 -1.71 -20.19 -2.59
N TYR A 59 -1.98 -20.51 -1.32
CA TYR A 59 -2.93 -21.56 -0.91
C TYR A 59 -4.31 -21.34 -1.53
N TYR A 60 -4.93 -20.17 -1.33
CA TYR A 60 -6.27 -19.89 -1.86
C TYR A 60 -6.30 -19.81 -3.39
N SER A 61 -5.24 -19.32 -4.03
CA SER A 61 -5.18 -19.31 -5.49
C SER A 61 -5.13 -20.72 -6.07
N ARG A 62 -4.37 -21.64 -5.43
CA ARG A 62 -4.27 -23.03 -5.85
C ARG A 62 -5.57 -23.79 -5.58
N TRP A 63 -6.19 -23.58 -4.41
CA TRP A 63 -7.46 -24.20 -4.08
C TRP A 63 -8.57 -23.75 -5.04
N ALA A 64 -8.67 -22.46 -5.35
CA ALA A 64 -9.61 -21.98 -6.35
C ALA A 64 -9.38 -22.60 -7.74
N ALA A 65 -8.12 -22.88 -8.11
CA ALA A 65 -7.77 -23.49 -9.39
C ALA A 65 -8.13 -24.98 -9.49
N THR A 66 -8.44 -25.68 -8.39
CA THR A 66 -8.86 -27.09 -8.44
C THR A 66 -10.29 -27.26 -8.97
N GLY A 67 -11.10 -26.19 -8.92
CA GLY A 67 -12.53 -26.26 -9.24
C GLY A 67 -13.38 -26.94 -8.17
N ASP A 68 -12.83 -27.19 -6.98
CA ASP A 68 -13.59 -27.67 -5.82
C ASP A 68 -14.75 -26.70 -5.53
N ALA A 69 -15.96 -27.26 -5.38
CA ALA A 69 -17.17 -26.49 -5.11
C ALA A 69 -17.11 -25.69 -3.80
N ASN A 70 -16.26 -26.09 -2.85
CA ASN A 70 -16.04 -25.39 -1.59
C ASN A 70 -14.93 -24.35 -1.66
N ALA A 71 -14.15 -24.30 -2.75
CA ALA A 71 -13.07 -23.34 -2.88
C ALA A 71 -13.64 -21.91 -3.04
N PRO A 72 -13.01 -20.90 -2.43
CA PRO A 72 -13.43 -19.53 -2.65
C PRO A 72 -13.09 -19.10 -4.09
N ARG A 73 -13.87 -18.14 -4.61
CA ARG A 73 -13.48 -17.44 -5.85
C ARG A 73 -12.25 -16.59 -5.58
N TYR A 74 -11.17 -16.88 -6.30
CA TYR A 74 -9.93 -16.09 -6.22
C TYR A 74 -9.78 -15.18 -7.44
N ARG A 75 -9.47 -13.91 -7.21
CA ARG A 75 -9.21 -12.90 -8.25
C ARG A 75 -8.01 -12.05 -7.85
N LYS A 76 -7.01 -11.97 -8.74
CA LYS A 76 -5.87 -11.07 -8.60
C LYS A 76 -6.12 -9.79 -9.39
N ILE A 77 -6.06 -8.66 -8.72
CA ILE A 77 -6.23 -7.34 -9.33
C ILE A 77 -4.90 -6.60 -9.24
N ASP A 78 -4.47 -5.99 -10.34
CA ASP A 78 -3.29 -5.11 -10.33
C ASP A 78 -3.65 -3.77 -9.65
N GLY A 79 -2.86 -3.38 -8.66
CA GLY A 79 -3.05 -2.19 -7.83
C GLY A 79 -2.35 -0.93 -8.34
N THR A 80 -1.81 -0.94 -9.56
CA THR A 80 -1.10 0.21 -10.16
C THR A 80 -1.98 0.98 -11.15
N GLY A 81 -1.93 2.31 -11.16
CA GLY A 81 -2.74 3.17 -12.04
C GLY A 81 -3.63 4.16 -11.29
N SER A 82 -4.59 4.77 -11.98
CA SER A 82 -5.59 5.66 -11.36
C SER A 82 -6.60 4.88 -10.52
N VAL A 83 -7.23 5.58 -9.57
CA VAL A 83 -8.28 5.00 -8.71
C VAL A 83 -9.44 4.45 -9.55
N ASP A 84 -9.85 5.16 -10.59
CA ASP A 84 -10.95 4.74 -11.48
C ASP A 84 -10.61 3.44 -12.23
N GLN A 85 -9.37 3.33 -12.74
CA GLN A 85 -8.90 2.11 -13.40
C GLN A 85 -8.83 0.90 -12.45
N ILE A 86 -8.40 1.11 -11.21
CA ILE A 86 -8.35 0.05 -10.19
C ILE A 86 -9.78 -0.35 -9.80
N THR A 87 -10.67 0.62 -9.61
CA THR A 87 -12.09 0.38 -9.29
C THR A 87 -12.78 -0.43 -10.38
N ALA A 88 -12.59 -0.06 -11.66
CA ALA A 88 -13.15 -0.80 -12.78
C ALA A 88 -12.68 -2.26 -12.81
N ARG A 89 -11.37 -2.52 -12.59
CA ARG A 89 -10.83 -3.89 -12.51
C ARG A 89 -11.40 -4.68 -11.32
N ALA A 90 -11.60 -4.04 -10.19
CA ALA A 90 -12.19 -4.68 -9.01
C ALA A 90 -13.65 -5.07 -9.25
N LEU A 91 -14.46 -4.17 -9.82
CA LEU A 91 -15.86 -4.46 -10.14
C LEU A 91 -15.98 -5.58 -11.19
N ALA A 92 -15.15 -5.55 -12.23
CA ALA A 92 -15.11 -6.61 -13.25
C ALA A 92 -14.66 -7.98 -12.70
N ALA A 93 -13.92 -8.01 -11.58
CA ALA A 93 -13.52 -9.26 -10.94
C ALA A 93 -14.64 -9.89 -10.08
N LEU A 94 -15.61 -9.08 -9.63
CA LEU A 94 -16.74 -9.50 -8.80
C LEU A 94 -17.93 -10.05 -9.60
N SER A 95 -18.10 -9.57 -10.84
CA SER A 95 -19.05 -10.12 -11.81
C SER A 95 -18.63 -11.51 -12.28
#